data_AF-A0A958C7B2-F1
#
_entry.id   AF-A0A958C7B2-F1
#
_cell.length_a   1.000
_cell.length_b   1.000
_cell.length_c   1.000
_cell.angle_alpha   90.00
_cell.angle_beta   90.00
_cell.angle_gamma   90.00
#
_symmetry.space_group_name_H-M   'P 1'
#
loop_
_entity.id
_entity.type
_entity.pdbx_description
1 polymer ?
#
loop_
_entity_poly.entity_id
_entity_poly.type
_entity_poly.pdbx_seq_one_letter_code
_entity_poly.pdbx_strand_id
1 'polypeptide(L)'
;ADAADSVRSLPLASAESVTTKPGEGVVWLGDSAQGARLAMDLGSTVVLVGGSEVGSHMFAGRAGSDAAKAMWLSAAPGIDQMPTGFVEAYRSLAGAAPGPQAVLAYDAANLLLDAIELAAANGAAPDRSAVQQALLKLG
;
A
#
# COMPACT_ATOMS: atom_id res chain seq x y z
N ALA A 1 -27.58 22.08 8.98
CA ALA A 1 -27.13 21.49 10.25
C ALA A 1 -27.95 20.22 10.45
N ASP A 2 -27.40 19.02 10.50
CA ASP A 2 -26.03 18.64 10.78
C ASP A 2 -25.77 17.26 10.16
N ALA A 3 -24.75 17.15 9.30
CA ALA A 3 -24.36 15.92 8.61
C ALA A 3 -23.23 15.21 9.38
N ALA A 4 -23.39 15.12 10.70
CA ALA A 4 -22.32 14.72 11.62
C ALA A 4 -22.61 13.43 12.41
N ASP A 5 -23.71 12.73 12.13
CA ASP A 5 -24.16 11.63 13.01
C ASP A 5 -24.56 10.37 12.23
N SER A 6 -23.56 9.63 11.72
CA SER A 6 -23.67 8.20 11.35
C SER A 6 -22.38 7.65 10.73
N VAL A 7 -21.29 7.63 11.51
CA VAL A 7 -20.25 6.60 11.31
C VAL A 7 -20.26 5.74 12.57
N ARG A 8 -21.21 4.81 12.64
CA ARG A 8 -21.15 3.72 13.60
C ARG A 8 -19.94 2.87 13.24
N SER A 9 -18.90 2.93 14.06
CA SER A 9 -17.82 1.97 14.04
C SER A 9 -18.41 0.58 14.24
N LEU A 10 -18.41 -0.23 13.18
CA LEU A 10 -18.72 -1.65 13.32
C LEU A 10 -17.55 -2.29 14.07
N PRO A 11 -17.80 -2.99 15.19
CA PRO A 11 -16.75 -3.77 15.84
C PRO A 11 -16.24 -4.83 14.86
N LEU A 12 -14.92 -5.08 14.89
CA LEU A 12 -14.22 -6.13 14.14
C LEU A 12 -14.68 -7.52 14.61
N ALA A 13 -15.93 -7.87 14.33
CA ALA A 13 -16.44 -9.21 14.52
C ALA A 13 -15.98 -10.04 13.32
N SER A 14 -15.18 -11.07 13.62
CA SER A 14 -15.09 -12.35 12.90
C SER A 14 -15.70 -12.33 11.50
N ALA A 15 -14.87 -12.34 10.45
CA ALA A 15 -15.30 -12.46 9.07
C ALA A 15 -16.51 -13.39 8.95
N GLU A 16 -17.70 -12.80 8.89
CA GLU A 16 -18.93 -13.53 8.61
C GLU A 16 -18.69 -14.20 7.26
N SER A 17 -19.09 -15.47 7.15
CA SER A 17 -18.94 -16.23 5.92
C SER A 17 -19.51 -15.44 4.75
N VAL A 18 -18.62 -14.93 3.89
CA VAL A 18 -19.00 -14.18 2.70
C VAL A 18 -19.54 -15.19 1.70
N THR A 19 -20.86 -15.25 1.54
CA THR A 19 -21.49 -16.08 0.51
C THR A 19 -21.62 -15.25 -0.76
N THR A 20 -20.92 -15.64 -1.81
CA THR A 20 -20.95 -14.96 -3.12
C THR A 20 -21.39 -15.93 -4.21
N LYS A 21 -22.12 -15.42 -5.19
CA LYS A 21 -22.42 -16.18 -6.41
C LYS A 21 -21.22 -16.16 -7.36
N PRO A 22 -21.06 -17.18 -8.22
CA PRO A 22 -20.10 -17.10 -9.32
C PRO A 22 -20.31 -15.81 -10.14
N GLY A 23 -19.25 -15.03 -10.31
CA GLY A 23 -19.30 -13.74 -11.01
C GLY A 23 -19.57 -12.51 -10.16
N GLU A 24 -19.84 -12.65 -8.84
CA GLU A 24 -19.83 -11.53 -7.90
C GLU A 24 -18.39 -11.25 -7.42
N GLY A 25 -18.10 -10.00 -7.05
CA GLY A 25 -16.82 -9.59 -6.48
C GLY A 25 -16.95 -9.23 -5.00
N VAL A 26 -15.89 -9.42 -4.23
CA VAL A 26 -15.83 -9.04 -2.80
C VAL A 26 -14.90 -7.86 -2.64
N VAL A 27 -15.38 -6.80 -1.98
CA VAL A 27 -14.53 -5.67 -1.60
C VAL A 27 -13.94 -5.93 -0.22
N TRP A 28 -12.61 -5.92 -0.11
CA TRP A 28 -11.85 -6.13 1.11
C TRP A 28 -11.00 -4.91 1.47
N LEU A 29 -11.28 -4.33 2.63
CA LEU A 29 -10.58 -3.14 3.14
C LEU A 29 -9.74 -3.42 4.40
N GLY A 30 -9.63 -4.69 4.79
CA GLY A 30 -8.84 -5.11 5.96
C GLY A 30 -7.39 -5.45 5.62
N ASP A 31 -6.71 -6.12 6.55
CA ASP A 31 -5.29 -6.45 6.42
C ASP A 31 -5.00 -7.57 5.40
N SER A 32 -3.72 -7.69 5.04
CA SER A 32 -3.22 -8.66 4.07
C SER A 32 -3.38 -10.13 4.51
N ALA A 33 -3.33 -10.45 5.80
CA ALA A 33 -3.40 -11.83 6.28
C ALA A 33 -4.83 -12.37 6.29
N GLN A 34 -5.79 -11.55 6.71
CA GLN A 34 -7.22 -11.88 6.63
C GLN A 34 -7.71 -11.89 5.18
N GLY A 35 -7.29 -10.91 4.37
CA GLY A 35 -7.61 -10.88 2.94
C GLY A 35 -7.07 -12.10 2.20
N ALA A 36 -5.86 -12.56 2.50
CA ALA A 36 -5.28 -13.75 1.87
C ALA A 36 -6.07 -15.02 2.19
N ARG A 37 -6.54 -15.17 3.43
CA ARG A 37 -7.44 -16.27 3.81
C ARG A 37 -8.75 -16.23 3.04
N LEU A 38 -9.37 -15.04 2.99
CA LEU A 38 -10.59 -14.84 2.22
C LEU A 38 -10.39 -15.17 0.74
N ALA A 39 -9.27 -14.78 0.12
CA ALA A 39 -8.98 -15.11 -1.27
C ALA A 39 -8.91 -16.63 -1.52
N MET A 40 -8.29 -17.38 -0.59
CA MET A 40 -8.23 -18.84 -0.67
C MET A 40 -9.61 -19.49 -0.48
N ASP A 41 -10.40 -18.99 0.46
CA ASP A 41 -11.74 -19.50 0.76
C ASP A 41 -12.73 -19.26 -0.40
N LEU A 42 -12.60 -18.11 -1.09
CA LEU A 42 -13.42 -17.73 -2.23
C LEU A 42 -13.12 -18.55 -3.50
N GLY A 43 -11.90 -19.07 -3.64
CA GLY A 43 -11.49 -19.87 -4.79
C GLY A 43 -11.49 -19.09 -6.12
N SER A 44 -11.77 -19.77 -7.23
CA SER A 44 -11.63 -19.19 -8.59
C SER A 44 -12.88 -18.50 -9.15
N THR A 45 -14.00 -18.52 -8.43
CA THR A 45 -15.30 -18.07 -8.96
C THR A 45 -15.63 -16.61 -8.62
N VAL A 46 -14.82 -15.98 -7.77
CA VAL A 46 -15.11 -14.68 -7.14
C VAL A 46 -13.83 -13.85 -7.16
N VAL A 47 -13.92 -12.59 -7.60
CA VAL A 47 -12.78 -11.67 -7.59
C VAL A 47 -12.74 -10.93 -6.26
N LEU A 48 -11.62 -11.02 -5.55
CA LEU A 48 -11.34 -10.16 -4.40
C LEU A 48 -10.78 -8.83 -4.91
N VAL A 49 -11.43 -7.71 -4.56
CA VAL A 49 -10.95 -6.36 -4.85
C VAL A 49 -10.61 -5.68 -3.54
N GLY A 50 -9.41 -5.11 -3.39
CA GLY A 50 -9.06 -4.42 -2.14
C GLY A 50 -8.14 -3.23 -2.28
N GLY A 51 -7.71 -2.70 -1.13
CA GLY A 51 -6.71 -1.65 -1.05
C GLY A 51 -5.28 -2.16 -1.26
N SER A 52 -4.31 -1.30 -0.97
CA SER A 52 -2.88 -1.60 -1.15
C SER A 52 -2.38 -2.82 -0.35
N GLU A 53 -3.07 -3.22 0.72
CA GLU A 53 -2.78 -4.44 1.49
C GLU A 53 -2.95 -5.72 0.67
N VAL A 54 -3.95 -5.76 -0.22
CA VAL A 54 -4.15 -6.87 -1.17
C VAL A 54 -3.05 -6.89 -2.24
N GLY A 55 -2.48 -5.73 -2.58
CA GLY A 55 -1.32 -5.61 -3.46
C GLY A 55 0.04 -5.87 -2.79
N SER A 56 0.08 -6.29 -1.53
CA SER A 56 1.33 -6.46 -0.78
C SER A 56 1.99 -7.82 -1.03
N HIS A 57 3.31 -7.88 -0.85
CA HIS A 57 4.06 -9.15 -0.86
C HIS A 57 3.60 -10.09 0.27
N MET A 58 3.11 -9.55 1.39
CA MET A 58 2.57 -10.33 2.50
C MET A 58 1.28 -11.04 2.12
N PHE A 59 0.39 -10.37 1.38
CA PHE A 59 -0.80 -11.00 0.81
C PHE A 59 -0.39 -12.07 -0.20
N ALA A 60 0.47 -11.72 -1.17
CA ALA A 60 0.92 -12.64 -2.21
C ALA A 60 1.59 -13.91 -1.64
N GLY A 61 2.47 -13.75 -0.65
CA GLY A 61 3.15 -14.86 0.00
C GLY A 61 2.21 -15.79 0.78
N ARG A 62 1.05 -15.30 1.23
CA ARG A 62 0.05 -16.09 1.97
C ARG A 62 -1.00 -16.72 1.05
N ALA A 63 -1.49 -15.97 0.07
CA ALA A 63 -2.53 -16.43 -0.86
C ALA A 63 -1.98 -17.31 -1.99
N GLY A 64 -0.67 -17.31 -2.23
CA GLY A 64 -0.04 -18.14 -3.25
C GLY A 64 -0.64 -17.88 -4.63
N SER A 65 -1.07 -18.94 -5.33
CA SER A 65 -1.68 -18.81 -6.66
C SER A 65 -3.00 -18.02 -6.68
N ASP A 66 -3.70 -17.92 -5.55
CA ASP A 66 -4.95 -17.16 -5.48
C ASP A 66 -4.72 -15.65 -5.50
N ALA A 67 -3.50 -15.20 -5.20
CA ALA A 67 -3.14 -13.79 -5.26
C ALA A 67 -3.29 -13.21 -6.69
N ALA A 68 -3.03 -14.01 -7.72
CA ALA A 68 -3.13 -13.61 -9.12
C ALA A 68 -4.57 -13.28 -9.58
N LYS A 69 -5.58 -13.67 -8.78
CA LYS A 69 -7.00 -13.42 -9.05
C LYS A 69 -7.51 -12.17 -8.35
N ALA A 70 -6.76 -11.64 -7.40
CA ALA A 70 -7.14 -10.46 -6.66
C ALA A 70 -6.83 -9.20 -7.48
N MET A 71 -7.73 -8.22 -7.40
CA MET A 71 -7.50 -6.87 -7.88
C MET A 71 -7.26 -5.95 -6.69
N TRP A 72 -6.50 -4.89 -6.90
CA TRP A 72 -6.28 -3.90 -5.87
C TRP A 72 -6.14 -2.51 -6.44
N LEU A 73 -6.45 -1.53 -5.60
CA LEU A 73 -6.37 -0.12 -5.89
C LEU A 73 -5.33 0.51 -4.97
N SER A 74 -4.48 1.36 -5.54
CA SER A 74 -3.51 2.17 -4.80
C SER A 74 -3.42 3.57 -5.39
N ALA A 75 -3.07 4.52 -4.54
CA ALA A 75 -2.61 5.84 -4.99
C ALA A 75 -1.16 5.80 -5.49
N ALA A 76 -0.40 4.73 -5.20
CA ALA A 76 0.94 4.55 -5.72
C ALA A 76 0.89 4.29 -7.23
N PRO A 77 1.86 4.82 -8.01
CA PRO A 77 2.07 4.42 -9.39
C PRO A 77 2.29 2.92 -9.54
N GLY A 78 1.96 2.39 -10.71
CA GLY A 78 2.29 1.03 -11.08
C GLY A 78 3.80 0.79 -11.11
N ILE A 79 4.24 -0.43 -10.83
CA ILE A 79 5.67 -0.78 -10.83
C ILE A 79 6.33 -0.57 -12.21
N ASP A 80 5.55 -0.70 -13.28
CA ASP A 80 5.92 -0.42 -14.67
C ASP A 80 6.16 1.06 -14.95
N GLN A 81 5.66 1.94 -14.07
CA GLN A 81 5.85 3.38 -14.13
C GLN A 81 7.06 3.84 -13.29
N MET A 82 7.73 2.93 -12.58
CA MET A 82 8.87 3.26 -11.74
C MET A 82 10.21 3.23 -12.51
N PRO A 83 11.22 4.01 -12.09
CA PRO A 83 12.57 3.90 -12.62
C PRO A 83 13.08 2.46 -12.51
N THR A 84 13.63 1.93 -13.61
CA THR A 84 14.15 0.55 -13.66
C THR A 84 15.18 0.28 -12.56
N GLY A 85 16.05 1.26 -12.28
CA GLY A 85 17.05 1.15 -11.23
C GLY A 85 16.48 0.97 -9.83
N PHE A 86 15.32 1.55 -9.51
CA PHE A 86 14.65 1.35 -8.22
C PHE A 86 14.13 -0.09 -8.08
N VAL A 87 13.46 -0.60 -9.11
CA VAL A 87 12.87 -1.95 -9.08
C VAL A 87 13.94 -3.03 -8.93
N GLU A 88 15.05 -2.90 -9.66
CA GLU A 88 16.18 -3.83 -9.59
C GLU A 88 16.89 -3.76 -8.23
N ALA A 89 17.18 -2.56 -7.73
CA ALA A 89 17.81 -2.37 -6.43
C ALA A 89 16.93 -2.92 -5.30
N TYR A 90 15.62 -2.66 -5.34
CA TYR A 90 14.68 -3.18 -4.36
C TYR A 90 14.62 -4.70 -4.38
N ARG A 91 14.58 -5.33 -5.57
CA ARG A 91 14.63 -6.80 -5.68
C ARG A 91 15.91 -7.39 -5.12
N SER A 92 17.05 -6.76 -5.40
CA SER A 92 18.35 -7.19 -4.86
C SER A 92 18.38 -7.16 -3.33
N LEU A 93 17.77 -6.13 -2.74
CA LEU A 93 17.74 -5.93 -1.28
C LEU A 93 16.68 -6.79 -0.57
N ALA A 94 15.46 -6.85 -1.10
CA ALA A 94 14.28 -7.41 -0.43
C ALA A 94 13.84 -8.78 -0.97
N GLY A 95 14.47 -9.27 -2.04
CA GLY A 95 14.15 -10.57 -2.65
C GLY A 95 12.83 -10.62 -3.42
N ALA A 96 12.11 -9.51 -3.54
CA ALA A 96 10.82 -9.41 -4.23
C ALA A 96 10.68 -8.06 -4.93
N ALA A 97 9.72 -7.96 -5.86
CA ALA A 97 9.37 -6.68 -6.46
C ALA A 97 8.74 -5.74 -5.42
N PRO A 98 8.95 -4.41 -5.52
CA PRO A 98 8.30 -3.46 -4.63
C PRO A 98 6.78 -3.51 -4.77
N GLY A 99 6.09 -3.59 -3.63
CA GLY A 99 4.65 -3.36 -3.57
C GLY A 99 4.32 -1.85 -3.47
N PRO A 100 3.03 -1.48 -3.48
CA PRO A 100 2.62 -0.07 -3.49
C PRO A 100 3.16 0.76 -2.32
N GLN A 101 3.20 0.17 -1.12
CA GLN A 101 3.76 0.82 0.07
C GLN A 101 5.27 1.10 -0.09
N ALA A 102 6.02 0.20 -0.74
CA ALA A 102 7.45 0.39 -0.97
C ALA A 102 7.71 1.52 -1.97
N VAL A 103 6.85 1.67 -2.98
CA VAL A 103 6.91 2.78 -3.94
C VAL A 103 6.71 4.12 -3.23
N LEU A 104 5.64 4.25 -2.42
CA LEU A 104 5.37 5.49 -1.68
C LEU A 104 6.46 5.81 -0.66
N ALA A 105 6.97 4.79 0.04
CA ALA A 105 8.05 4.97 1.00
C ALA A 105 9.36 5.42 0.33
N TYR A 106 9.66 4.89 -0.87
CA TYR A 106 10.83 5.30 -1.64
C TYR A 106 10.73 6.76 -2.10
N ASP A 107 9.56 7.15 -2.61
CA ASP A 107 9.30 8.53 -3.01
C ASP A 107 9.43 9.51 -1.82
N ALA A 108 8.76 9.20 -0.70
CA ALA A 108 8.83 9.99 0.52
C ALA A 108 10.26 10.08 1.09
N ALA A 109 11.04 9.02 1.00
CA ALA A 109 12.42 9.01 1.45
C ALA A 109 13.30 9.93 0.60
N ASN A 110 13.13 9.93 -0.74
CA ASN A 110 13.87 10.84 -1.61
C ASN A 110 13.51 12.30 -1.32
N LEU A 111 12.21 12.62 -1.17
CA LEU A 111 11.78 13.97 -0.82
C LEU A 111 12.36 14.43 0.52
N LEU A 112 12.46 13.53 1.50
CA LEU A 112 13.09 13.82 2.79
C LEU A 112 14.60 14.06 2.66
N LEU A 113 15.31 13.27 1.84
CA LEU A 113 16.74 13.44 1.59
C LEU A 113 17.02 14.78 0.90
N ASP A 114 16.24 15.13 -0.13
CA ASP A 114 16.33 16.43 -0.82
C ASP A 114 16.11 17.60 0.15
N ALA A 115 15.15 17.46 1.08
CA ALA A 115 14.90 18.47 2.11
C ALA A 115 16.06 18.60 3.11
N ILE A 116 16.70 17.49 3.47
CA ILE A 116 17.89 17.50 4.33
C ILE A 116 19.06 18.20 3.64
N GLU A 117 19.29 17.91 2.36
CA GLU A 117 20.32 18.57 1.56
C GLU A 117 20.08 20.08 1.46
N LEU A 118 18.84 20.48 1.17
CA LEU A 118 18.45 21.89 1.10
C LEU A 118 18.61 22.61 2.45
N ALA A 119 18.24 21.96 3.56
CA ALA A 119 18.42 22.51 4.89
C ALA A 119 19.90 22.65 5.28
N ALA A 120 20.75 21.75 4.80
CA ALA A 120 22.19 21.75 5.05
C ALA A 120 22.98 22.72 4.14
N ALA A 121 22.35 23.31 3.11
CA ALA A 121 23.03 24.10 2.07
C ALA A 121 23.87 25.29 2.60
N ASN A 122 23.57 25.79 3.81
CA ASN A 122 24.31 26.88 4.46
C ASN A 122 25.44 26.39 5.39
N GLY A 123 25.80 25.10 5.36
CA GLY A 123 26.88 24.51 6.17
C GLY A 123 26.54 24.31 7.65
N ALA A 124 25.31 24.60 8.07
CA ALA A 124 24.81 24.26 9.39
C ALA A 124 24.27 22.82 9.41
N ALA A 125 24.43 22.12 10.53
CA ALA A 125 23.78 20.83 10.73
C ALA A 125 22.26 21.04 10.69
N PRO A 126 21.52 20.35 9.80
CA PRO A 126 20.07 20.52 9.70
C PRO A 126 19.38 20.00 10.95
N ASP A 127 18.42 20.76 11.45
CA ASP A 127 17.49 20.31 12.50
C ASP A 127 16.10 20.00 11.92
N ARG A 128 15.21 19.45 12.73
CA ARG A 128 13.86 19.09 12.29
C ARG A 128 13.05 20.27 11.76
N SER A 129 13.26 21.47 12.30
CA SER A 129 12.55 22.68 11.87
C SER A 129 13.02 23.14 10.49
N ALA A 130 14.34 23.14 10.27
CA ALA A 130 14.94 23.47 8.99
C ALA A 130 14.51 22.48 7.90
N VAL A 131 14.51 21.17 8.19
CA VAL A 131 14.03 20.14 7.25
C VAL A 131 12.53 20.32 6.95
N GLN A 132 11.70 20.61 7.95
CA GLN A 132 10.27 20.87 7.72
C GLN A 132 10.04 22.09 6.81
N GLN A 133 10.81 23.17 7.00
CA GLN A 133 10.72 24.34 6.13
C GLN A 133 11.23 24.04 4.71
N ALA A 134 12.23 23.19 4.56
CA ALA A 134 12.73 22.75 3.26
C ALA A 134 11.67 21.90 2.52
N LEU A 135 11.00 20.98 3.20
CA LEU A 135 9.92 20.16 2.63
C LEU A 135 8.79 21.03 2.03
N LEU A 136 8.39 22.10 2.73
CA LEU A 136 7.35 23.03 2.25
C LEU A 136 7.73 23.81 0.99
N LYS A 137 9.02 23.80 0.59
CA LYS A 137 9.50 24.43 -0.64
C LYS A 137 9.60 23.45 -1.80
N LEU A 138 9.63 22.15 -1.51
CA LEU A 138 9.76 21.07 -2.50
C LEU A 138 8.40 20.54 -2.98
N GLY A 139 7.35 20.68 -2.18
CA GLY A 139 5.96 20.38 -2.55
C GLY A 139 5.18 21.60 -3.01
#